data_AF-A0A6N6ML87-F1
#
_entry.id   AF-A0A6N6ML87-F1
#
_cell.length_a   1.000
_cell.length_b   1.000
_cell.length_c   1.000
_cell.angle_alpha   90.00
_cell.angle_beta   90.00
_cell.angle_gamma   90.00
#
_symmetry.space_group_name_H-M   'P 1'
#
loop_
_entity.id
_entity.type
_entity.pdbx_description
1 polymer ?
#
loop_
_entity_poly.entity_id
_entity_poly.type
_entity_poly.pdbx_seq_one_letter_code
_entity_poly.pdbx_strand_id
1 'polypeptide(L)' 'MVGLPEDLTLDVVDHLLGEAEEHRIEQVVLIEHLTRQAESTVAAERILTEIEAIIAALRCRRSYLEAMRVRP' A
#
# COMPACT_ATOMS: atom_id res chain seq x y z
N MET A 1 -14.12 2.18 2.51
CA MET A 1 -12.98 3.10 2.65
C MET A 1 -12.18 2.64 3.84
N VAL A 2 -10.92 2.23 3.65
CA VAL A 2 -10.02 1.94 4.78
C VAL A 2 -9.73 3.28 5.46
N GLY A 3 -10.31 3.50 6.63
CA GLY A 3 -10.06 4.68 7.44
C GLY A 3 -8.67 4.55 8.06
N LEU A 4 -7.73 5.36 7.59
CA LEU A 4 -6.42 5.45 8.23
C LEU A 4 -6.56 6.16 9.58
N PRO A 5 -5.83 5.73 10.63
CA PRO A 5 -5.88 6.39 11.93
C PRO A 5 -5.54 7.89 11.81
N GLU A 6 -6.30 8.74 12.51
CA GLU A 6 -6.15 10.20 12.45
C GLU A 6 -4.81 10.67 13.06
N ASP A 7 -4.22 9.86 13.94
CA ASP A 7 -2.97 10.14 14.67
C ASP A 7 -1.70 9.76 13.90
N LEU A 8 -1.82 9.35 12.63
CA LEU A 8 -0.67 9.04 11.80
C LEU A 8 0.19 10.30 11.56
N THR A 9 1.42 10.28 12.08
CA THR A 9 2.46 11.26 11.78
C THR A 9 3.11 10.96 10.43
N LEU A 10 3.83 11.93 9.86
CA LEU A 10 4.49 11.75 8.57
C LEU A 10 5.47 10.56 8.59
N ASP A 11 6.25 10.42 9.66
CA ASP A 11 7.23 9.33 9.80
C ASP A 11 6.55 7.94 9.85
N VAL A 12 5.39 7.84 10.51
CA VAL A 12 4.62 6.59 10.55
C VAL A 12 4.01 6.29 9.18
N VAL A 13 3.52 7.30 8.46
CA VAL A 13 3.01 7.13 7.09
C VAL A 13 4.13 6.67 6.14
N ASP A 14 5.32 7.24 6.25
CA ASP A 14 6.47 6.84 5.43
C ASP A 14 6.92 5.40 5.74
N HIS A 15 6.91 5.00 7.01
CA HIS A 15 7.19 3.62 7.40
C HIS A 15 6.15 2.64 6.84
N LEU A 16 4.85 2.92 7.01
CA LEU A 16 3.77 2.08 6.48
C LEU A 16 3.77 2.00 4.95
N LEU A 17 4.19 3.06 4.26
CA LEU A 17 4.40 3.04 2.81
C LEU A 17 5.52 2.07 2.42
N GLY A 18 6.62 2.06 3.17
CA GLY A 18 7.70 1.09 2.98
C GLY A 18 7.22 -0.35 3.11
N GLU A 19 6.56 -0.67 4.21
CA GLU A 19 6.02 -2.02 4.46
C GLU A 19 5.01 -2.44 3.38
N ALA A 20 4.10 -1.53 2.98
CA ALA A 20 3.10 -1.84 1.97
C ALA A 20 3.72 -2.05 0.57
N GLU A 21 4.78 -1.32 0.21
CA GLU A 21 5.51 -1.54 -1.06
C GLU A 21 6.29 -2.86 -1.03
N GLU A 22 6.90 -3.22 0.10
CA GLU A 22 7.55 -4.53 0.27
C GLU A 22 6.53 -5.67 0.06
N HIS A 23 5.38 -5.61 0.73
CA HIS A 23 4.31 -6.58 0.54
C HIS A 23 3.76 -6.59 -0.89
N ARG A 24 3.67 -5.43 -1.55
CA ARG A 24 3.27 -5.34 -2.95
C ARG A 24 4.24 -6.11 -3.86
N ILE A 25 5.55 -5.95 -3.65
CA ILE A 25 6.58 -6.66 -4.42
C ILE A 25 6.47 -8.17 -4.20
N GLU A 26 6.35 -8.61 -2.95
CA GLU A 26 6.17 -10.03 -2.61
C GLU A 26 4.93 -10.61 -3.30
N GLN A 27 3.83 -9.88 -3.30
CA GLN A 27 2.58 -10.30 -3.91
C GLN A 27 2.69 -10.42 -5.44
N VAL A 28 3.40 -9.51 -6.10
CA VAL A 28 3.69 -9.60 -7.54
C VAL A 28 4.53 -10.83 -7.85
N VAL A 29 5.58 -11.11 -7.05
CA VAL A 29 6.41 -12.31 -7.22
C VAL A 29 5.59 -13.59 -7.07
N LEU A 30 4.66 -13.63 -6.11
CA LEU A 30 3.74 -14.75 -5.93
C LEU A 30 2.84 -14.95 -7.16
N ILE A 31 2.25 -13.88 -7.70
CA ILE A 31 1.42 -13.96 -8.91
C ILE A 31 2.23 -14.49 -10.09
N GLU A 32 3.46 -14.02 -10.28
CA GLU A 32 4.34 -14.55 -11.33
C GLU A 32 4.63 -16.04 -11.16
N HIS A 33 4.87 -16.49 -9.92
CA HIS A 33 5.12 -17.89 -9.60
C HIS A 33 3.91 -18.78 -9.95
N LEU A 34 2.72 -18.40 -9.48
CA LEU A 34 1.46 -19.11 -9.75
C LEU A 34 1.16 -19.14 -11.26
N THR A 35 1.38 -18.01 -11.95
CA THR A 35 1.21 -17.92 -13.41
C THR A 35 2.11 -18.92 -14.14
N ARG A 36 3.38 -19.04 -13.74
CA ARG A 36 4.33 -20.00 -14.35
C ARG A 36 3.91 -21.45 -14.12
N GLN A 37 3.20 -21.73 -13.03
CA GLN A 37 2.67 -23.05 -12.71
C GLN A 37 1.28 -23.33 -13.32
N ALA A 38 0.72 -22.37 -14.08
CA ALA A 38 -0.66 -22.40 -14.56
C ALA A 38 -1.70 -22.58 -13.43
N GLU A 39 -1.36 -22.10 -12.23
CA GLU A 39 -2.25 -22.06 -11.07
C GLU A 39 -3.11 -20.79 -11.08
N SER A 40 -4.18 -20.80 -10.29
CA SER A 40 -5.10 -19.67 -10.18
C SER A 40 -4.44 -18.50 -9.44
N THR A 41 -4.44 -17.32 -10.06
CA THR A 41 -3.93 -16.06 -9.49
C THR A 41 -5.01 -15.20 -8.84
N VAL A 42 -6.30 -15.56 -8.97
CA VAL A 42 -7.44 -14.68 -8.62
C VAL A 42 -7.39 -14.16 -7.19
N ALA A 43 -7.09 -15.03 -6.22
CA ALA A 43 -6.97 -14.62 -4.82
C ALA A 43 -5.76 -13.71 -4.60
N ALA A 44 -4.65 -14.00 -5.27
CA ALA A 44 -3.43 -13.23 -5.17
C ALA A 44 -3.58 -11.82 -5.78
N GLU A 45 -4.27 -11.70 -6.91
CA GLU A 45 -4.59 -10.43 -7.57
C GLU A 45 -5.54 -9.57 -6.72
N ARG A 46 -6.50 -10.20 -6.02
CA ARG A 46 -7.37 -9.49 -5.10
C ARG A 46 -6.57 -8.87 -3.94
N ILE A 47 -5.66 -9.63 -3.34
CA ILE A 47 -4.79 -9.13 -2.26
C ILE A 47 -3.91 -7.99 -2.79
N LEU A 48 -3.34 -8.13 -4.00
CA LEU A 48 -2.55 -7.06 -4.62
C LEU A 48 -3.37 -5.77 -4.77
N THR A 49 -4.61 -5.88 -5.23
CA THR A 49 -5.53 -4.73 -5.36
C THR A 49 -5.79 -4.05 -4.01
N GLU A 50 -5.96 -4.83 -2.94
CA GLU A 50 -6.17 -4.31 -1.59
C GLU A 50 -4.92 -3.58 -1.07
N ILE A 51 -3.72 -4.12 -1.31
CA ILE A 51 -2.44 -3.46 -0.97
C ILE A 51 -2.29 -2.15 -1.75
N GLU A 52 -2.56 -2.14 -3.05
CA GLU A 52 -2.46 -0.94 -3.87
C GLU A 52 -3.44 0.16 -3.44
N ALA A 53 -4.65 -0.22 -3.00
CA ALA A 53 -5.60 0.71 -2.42
C ALA A 53 -5.09 1.32 -1.09
N ILE A 54 -4.41 0.54 -0.25
CA ILE A 54 -3.79 1.02 0.99
C ILE A 54 -2.64 1.99 0.66
N ILE A 55 -1.77 1.66 -0.28
CA ILE A 55 -0.67 2.54 -0.72
C ILE A 55 -1.24 3.87 -1.23
N ALA A 56 -2.30 3.84 -2.04
CA ALA A 56 -2.95 5.05 -2.53
C ALA A 56 -3.50 5.93 -1.38
N ALA A 57 -4.15 5.31 -0.38
CA ALA A 57 -4.63 6.03 0.80
C ALA A 57 -3.50 6.64 1.62
N LEU A 58 -2.41 5.90 1.85
CA LEU A 58 -1.24 6.39 2.57
C LEU A 58 -0.55 7.54 1.84
N ARG A 59 -0.39 7.46 0.51
CA ARG A 59 0.16 8.57 -0.30
C ARG A 59 -0.71 9.83 -0.23
N CYS A 60 -2.04 9.67 -0.22
CA CYS A 60 -2.98 10.77 -0.03
C CYS A 60 -2.78 11.42 1.36
N ARG A 61 -2.71 10.60 2.41
CA ARG A 61 -2.48 11.07 3.79
C ARG A 61 -1.14 11.79 3.93
N ARG A 62 -0.07 11.23 3.35
CA ARG A 62 1.27 11.83 3.31
C ARG A 62 1.23 13.23 2.70
N SER A 63 0.62 13.36 1.52
CA SER A 63 0.49 14.63 0.80
C SER A 63 -0.29 15.67 1.62
N TYR A 64 -1.36 15.25 2.32
CA TYR A 64 -2.11 16.11 3.22
C TYR A 64 -1.26 16.60 4.40
N LEU A 65 -0.52 15.71 5.06
CA LEU A 65 0.36 16.05 6.18
C LEU A 65 1.49 16.99 5.74
N GLU A 66 2.09 16.75 4.57
CA GLU A 66 3.10 17.64 3.98
C GLU A 66 2.53 19.04 3.74
N ALA A 67 1.34 19.15 3.15
CA ALA A 67 0.68 20.44 2.92
C ALA A 67 0.37 21.19 4.22
N MET A 68 0.01 20.46 5.28
CA MET A 68 -0.26 21.05 6.61
C MET A 68 1.02 21.57 7.29
N ARG A 69 2.20 20.98 7.05
CA ARG A 69 3.48 21.48 7.59
C ARG A 69 3.96 22.78 6.92
N VAL A 70 3.53 23.03 5.67
CA VAL A 70 3.95 24.20 4.88
C VAL A 70 3.06 25.42 5.14
N ARG A 71 1.86 25.25 5.73
CA ARG A 71 1.02 26.37 6.16
C ARG A 71 1.45 26.83 7.57
N PRO A 72 1.91 28.08 7.73
CA PRO A 72 2.19 28.65 9.05
C PRO A 72 0.93 28.85 9.89
#